data_AF-A0A350J551-F1
#
_entry.id   AF-A0A350J551-F1
#
_cell.length_a   1.000
_cell.length_b   1.000
_cell.length_c   1.000
_cell.angle_alpha   90.00
_cell.angle_beta   90.00
_cell.angle_gamma   90.00
#
_symmetry.space_group_name_H-M   'P 1'
#
loop_
_entity.id
_entity.type
_entity.pdbx_description
1 polymer ?
#
loop_
_entity_poly.entity_id
_entity_poly.type
_entity_poly.pdbx_seq_one_letter_code
_entity_poly.pdbx_strand_id
1 'polypeptide(L)' 'ACNNQEENRMFSNSHVSEKALRDLYLRGFGICVRESQPYSIMTSYNLLNGIHTANNRDLIQS' A
#
# COMPACT_ATOMS: atom_id res chain seq x y z
N ALA A 1 -1.18 -0.24 -1.58
CA ALA A 1 -1.52 -0.08 -0.15
C ALA A 1 -2.49 1.09 0.03
N CYS A 2 -3.19 1.17 1.16
CA CYS A 2 -4.14 2.27 1.47
C CYS A 2 -5.33 2.43 0.49
N ASN A 3 -5.77 1.35 -0.15
CA ASN A 3 -6.97 1.35 -1.00
C ASN A 3 -8.22 1.04 -0.16
N ASN A 4 -8.70 2.01 0.61
CA ASN A 4 -9.79 1.83 1.56
C ASN A 4 -11.08 2.59 1.17
N GLN A 5 -11.09 3.24 0.01
CA GLN A 5 -12.21 3.99 -0.53
C GLN A 5 -12.37 3.68 -2.02
N GLU A 6 -13.59 3.37 -2.46
CA GLU A 6 -13.87 3.02 -3.86
C GLU A 6 -14.15 4.24 -4.74
N GLU A 7 -14.73 5.29 -4.17
CA GLU A 7 -14.99 6.52 -4.91
C GLU A 7 -13.67 7.11 -5.41
N ASN A 8 -13.60 7.24 -6.74
CA ASN A 8 -12.42 7.72 -7.47
C ASN A 8 -11.13 6.96 -7.12
N ARG A 9 -11.19 5.66 -6.83
CA ARG A 9 -10.03 4.83 -6.43
C ARG A 9 -8.83 4.85 -7.40
N MET A 10 -9.03 5.29 -8.63
CA MET A 10 -7.93 5.46 -9.59
C MET A 10 -7.14 6.75 -9.38
N PHE A 11 -7.73 7.79 -8.80
CA PHE A 11 -7.08 9.10 -8.65
C PHE A 11 -7.15 9.65 -7.22
N SER A 12 -7.79 8.95 -6.27
CA SER A 12 -7.78 9.35 -4.88
C SER A 12 -6.36 9.25 -4.31
N ASN A 13 -5.97 10.23 -3.49
CA ASN A 13 -4.68 10.28 -2.84
C ASN A 13 -4.82 10.07 -1.33
N SER A 14 -4.31 8.95 -0.85
CA SER A 14 -4.25 8.67 0.58
C SER A 14 -3.06 9.41 1.19
N HIS A 15 -3.35 10.42 2.01
CA HIS A 15 -2.35 11.15 2.78
C HIS A 15 -2.15 10.50 4.14
N VAL A 16 -1.03 9.82 4.33
CA VAL A 16 -0.79 8.97 5.49
C VAL A 16 0.62 9.18 6.02
N SER A 17 0.76 9.31 7.35
CA SER A 17 2.09 9.37 7.98
C SER A 17 2.82 8.02 7.84
N GLU A 18 4.16 8.05 7.85
CA GLU A 18 4.96 6.82 7.79
C GLU A 18 4.59 5.85 8.93
N LYS A 19 4.38 6.37 10.15
CA LYS A 19 3.97 5.56 11.29
C LYS A 19 2.66 4.83 11.04
N ALA A 20 1.62 5.53 10.58
CA ALA A 20 0.32 4.91 10.30
C ALA A 20 0.42 3.93 9.11
N LEU A 21 1.22 4.26 8.08
CA LEU A 21 1.47 3.37 6.96
C LEU A 21 2.07 2.03 7.44
N ARG A 22 3.13 2.07 8.26
CA ARG A 22 3.79 0.86 8.79
C ARG A 22 2.93 0.10 9.79
N ASP A 23 2.37 0.79 10.78
CA ASP A 23 1.72 0.15 11.93
C ASP A 23 0.33 -0.37 11.62
N LEU A 24 -0.41 0.29 10.72
CA LEU A 24 -1.79 -0.05 10.40
C LEU A 24 -1.91 -0.71 9.02
N TYR A 25 -1.51 -0.01 7.96
CA TYR A 25 -1.81 -0.43 6.59
C TYR A 25 -0.90 -1.54 6.08
N LEU A 26 0.39 -1.52 6.42
CA LEU A 26 1.37 -2.53 5.98
C LEU A 26 1.55 -3.68 6.96
N ARG A 27 1.06 -3.56 8.20
CA ARG A 27 1.21 -4.62 9.22
C ARG A 27 0.67 -5.97 8.74
N GLY A 28 -0.53 -5.98 8.15
CA GLY A 28 -1.13 -7.20 7.61
C GLY A 28 -0.33 -7.82 6.45
N PHE A 29 0.15 -6.98 5.53
CA PHE A 29 1.04 -7.44 4.44
C PHE A 29 2.36 -7.99 4.98
N GLY A 30 2.97 -7.34 5.97
CA GLY A 30 4.21 -7.79 6.59
C GLY A 30 4.06 -9.14 7.31
N ILE A 31 2.92 -9.38 7.97
CA ILE A 31 2.59 -10.70 8.53
C ILE A 31 2.43 -11.73 7.40
N CYS A 32 1.61 -11.43 6.39
CA CYS A 32 1.38 -12.34 5.25
C CYS A 32 2.69 -12.76 4.58
N VAL A 33 3.58 -11.79 4.29
CA VAL A 33 4.89 -12.07 3.70
C VAL A 33 5.72 -12.97 4.60
N ARG A 34 5.90 -12.62 5.87
CA ARG A 34 6.75 -13.41 6.79
C ARG A 34 6.24 -14.82 7.02
N GLU A 35 4.93 -14.98 7.24
CA GLU A 35 4.36 -16.25 7.67
C GLU A 35 4.01 -17.19 6.51
N SER A 36 3.65 -16.64 5.33
CA SER A 36 3.13 -17.45 4.21
C SER A 36 3.94 -17.41 2.92
N GLN A 37 4.88 -16.46 2.78
CA GLN A 37 5.72 -16.31 1.57
C GLN A 37 4.88 -16.39 0.27
N PRO A 38 3.91 -15.49 0.08
CA PRO A 38 3.00 -15.56 -1.05
C PRO A 38 3.79 -15.41 -2.37
N TYR A 39 3.39 -16.18 -3.39
CA TYR A 39 4.01 -16.10 -4.72
C TYR A 39 3.90 -14.70 -5.36
N SER A 40 2.82 -13.98 -5.04
CA SER A 40 2.52 -12.69 -5.67
C SER A 40 1.82 -11.74 -4.71
N ILE A 41 2.07 -10.45 -4.91
CA ILE A 41 1.37 -9.33 -4.24
C ILE A 41 0.88 -8.39 -5.34
N MET A 42 -0.31 -7.79 -5.15
CA MET A 42 -0.88 -6.82 -6.07
C MET A 42 -0.84 -5.42 -5.46
N THR A 43 -0.39 -4.44 -6.25
CA THR A 43 -0.48 -3.02 -5.90
C THR A 43 -1.90 -2.49 -6.07
N SER A 44 -2.22 -1.34 -5.48
CA SER A 44 -3.52 -0.71 -5.63
C SER A 44 -3.53 0.41 -6.67
N TYR A 45 -4.73 0.84 -7.09
CA TYR A 45 -4.88 1.88 -8.10
C TYR A 45 -4.56 3.29 -7.58
N ASN A 46 -4.92 3.57 -6.31
CA ASN A 46 -4.84 4.89 -5.70
C ASN A 46 -3.41 5.45 -5.64
N LEU A 47 -3.32 6.76 -5.36
CA LEU A 47 -2.08 7.40 -4.96
C LEU A 47 -1.87 7.24 -3.46
N LEU A 48 -0.62 7.08 -3.06
CA LEU A 48 -0.16 7.14 -1.67
C LEU A 48 0.84 8.27 -1.56
N ASN A 49 0.50 9.29 -0.77
CA ASN A 49 1.33 10.49 -0.60
C ASN A 49 1.80 11.11 -1.94
N GLY A 50 0.92 11.11 -2.95
CA GLY A 50 1.16 11.75 -4.26
C GLY A 50 1.77 10.85 -5.34
N ILE A 51 2.05 9.57 -5.06
CA ILE A 51 2.61 8.64 -6.04
C ILE A 51 1.69 7.42 -6.18
N HIS A 52 1.35 7.01 -7.40
CA HIS A 52 0.62 5.77 -7.64
C HIS A 52 1.36 4.59 -7.03
N THR A 53 0.64 3.70 -6.33
CA THR A 53 1.31 2.63 -5.58
C THR A 53 2.07 1.65 -6.47
N ALA A 54 1.67 1.47 -7.73
CA ALA A 54 2.41 0.70 -8.73
C ALA A 54 3.79 1.28 -9.10
N ASN A 55 3.97 2.60 -8.91
CA ASN A 55 5.21 3.32 -9.23
C ASN A 55 6.01 3.73 -7.99
N ASN A 56 5.50 3.45 -6.78
CA ASN A 56 6.13 3.87 -5.54
C ASN A 56 7.23 2.87 -5.14
N ARG A 57 8.50 3.22 -5.41
CA ARG A 57 9.66 2.36 -5.11
C ARG A 57 9.78 2.00 -3.64
N ASP A 58 9.55 2.96 -2.75
CA ASP A 58 9.61 2.76 -1.30
C ASP A 58 8.53 1.80 -0.79
N LEU A 59 7.51 1.50 -1.60
CA LEU A 59 6.47 0.52 -1.26
C LEU A 59 6.74 -0.87 -1.87
N ILE A 60 7.35 -0.94 -3.05
CA ILE A 60 7.50 -2.19 -3.83
C ILE A 60 8.90 -2.82 -3.71
N GLN A 61 9.90 -2.08 -3.25
CA GLN A 61 11.29 -2.54 -3.09
C GLN A 61 11.77 -2.52 -1.63
N SER A 62 10.91 -2.13 -0.69
CA SER A 62 11.21 -2.02 0.75
C SER A 62 11.32 -3.36 1.47
#